data_AF-A0A0D0C4E4-F1
#
_entry.id   AF-A0A0D0C4E4-F1
#
_cell.length_a   1.000
_cell.length_b   1.000
_cell.length_c   1.000
_cell.angle_alpha   90.00
_cell.angle_beta   90.00
_cell.angle_gamma   90.00
#
_symmetry.space_group_name_H-M   'P 1'
#
loop_
_entity.id
_entity.type
_entity.pdbx_description
1 polymer ?
#
loop_
_entity_poly.entity_id
_entity_poly.type
_entity_poly.pdbx_seq_one_letter_code
_entity_poly.pdbx_strand_id
1 'polypeptide(L)' 'EIMTNCCSCLGANKFRKLQIMKHTWHGCIEDHTALNSMEIDEVSMEEFKELLVHDGEMAELDNLNDDSSDVIML' A
#
# COMPACT_ATOMS: atom_id res chain seq x y z
N GLU A 1 30.24 -3.04 13.09
CA GLU A 1 30.38 -1.96 14.09
C GLU A 1 29.25 -1.96 15.14
N ILE A 2 27.98 -2.02 14.73
CA ILE A 2 26.80 -1.99 15.63
C ILE A 2 26.79 -3.14 16.65
N MET A 3 26.98 -4.40 16.24
CA MET A 3 26.99 -5.55 17.17
C MET A 3 28.07 -5.44 18.26
N THR A 4 29.27 -5.01 17.87
CA THR A 4 30.40 -4.84 18.79
C THR A 4 30.10 -3.75 19.82
N ASN A 5 29.53 -2.62 19.38
CA ASN A 5 29.11 -1.54 20.26
C ASN A 5 28.00 -1.99 21.23
N CYS A 6 26.95 -2.66 20.73
CA CYS A 6 25.88 -3.21 21.56
C CYS A 6 26.40 -4.23 22.59
N CYS A 7 27.34 -5.09 22.20
CA CYS A 7 27.96 -6.05 23.11
C CYS A 7 28.81 -5.37 24.20
N SER A 8 29.54 -4.30 23.86
CA SER A 8 30.30 -3.50 24.82
C SER A 8 29.39 -2.79 25.82
N CYS A 9 28.25 -2.24 25.39
CA CYS A 9 27.31 -1.54 26.27
C CYS A 9 26.49 -2.48 27.18
N LEU A 10 26.06 -3.64 26.66
CA LEU A 10 25.19 -4.57 27.38
C LEU A 10 25.98 -5.64 28.15
N GLY A 11 27.24 -5.83 27.80
CA GLY A 11 28.05 -6.97 28.21
C GLY A 11 27.67 -8.25 27.45
N ALA A 12 28.64 -9.14 27.31
CA ALA A 12 28.53 -10.33 26.47
C ALA A 12 27.34 -11.23 26.82
N ASN A 13 27.03 -11.39 28.11
CA ASN A 13 26.01 -12.34 28.56
C ASN A 13 24.57 -11.85 28.24
N LYS A 14 24.29 -10.57 28.51
CA LYS A 14 22.98 -9.96 28.18
C LYS A 14 22.80 -9.85 26.66
N PHE A 15 23.85 -9.46 25.95
CA PHE A 15 23.83 -9.40 24.50
C PHE A 15 23.55 -10.78 23.87
N ARG A 16 24.22 -11.84 24.36
CA ARG A 16 23.97 -13.21 23.89
C ARG A 16 22.52 -13.64 24.12
N LYS A 17 21.95 -13.36 25.29
CA LYS A 17 20.56 -13.70 25.59
C LYS A 17 19.59 -12.99 24.64
N LEU A 18 19.83 -11.72 24.33
CA LEU A 18 19.03 -10.97 23.37
C LEU A 18 19.16 -11.53 21.94
N GLN A 19 20.35 -11.92 21.51
CA GLN A 19 20.52 -12.55 20.19
C GLN A 19 19.77 -13.89 20.10
N ILE A 20 19.79 -14.69 21.16
CA ILE A 20 19.02 -15.95 21.23
C ILE A 20 17.52 -15.65 21.10
N MET A 21 16.99 -14.73 21.90
CA MET A 21 15.56 -14.37 21.85
C MET A 21 15.16 -13.82 20.47
N LYS A 22 15.99 -12.94 19.89
CA LYS A 22 15.78 -12.42 18.53
C LYS A 22 15.70 -13.55 17.51
N HIS A 23 16.63 -14.50 17.57
CA HIS A 23 16.66 -15.62 16.63
C HIS A 23 15.48 -16.57 16.82
N THR A 24 15.11 -16.88 18.06
CA THR A 24 13.94 -17.72 18.38
C THR A 24 12.65 -17.08 17.88
N TRP A 25 12.50 -15.76 18.02
CA TRP A 25 11.28 -15.06 17.61
C TRP A 25 11.25 -14.71 16.12
N HIS A 26 12.38 -14.75 15.42
CA HIS A 26 12.44 -14.41 14.00
C HIS A 26 11.49 -15.26 13.12
N GLY A 27 11.25 -16.53 13.48
CA GLY A 27 10.30 -17.39 12.77
C GLY A 27 8.85 -17.29 13.25
N CYS A 28 8.59 -16.54 14.34
CA CYS A 28 7.27 -16.39 14.95
C CYS A 28 6.71 -14.97 14.80
N ILE A 29 7.53 -14.02 14.33
CA ILE A 29 7.09 -12.66 14.05
C ILE A 29 6.66 -12.63 12.59
N GLU A 30 5.40 -12.33 12.38
CA GLU A 30 4.85 -12.11 11.06
C GLU A 30 5.29 -10.74 10.55
N ASP A 31 6.01 -10.72 9.43
CA ASP A 31 6.44 -9.49 8.79
C ASP A 31 5.29 -8.91 7.97
N HIS A 32 4.37 -8.22 8.66
CA HIS A 32 3.26 -7.54 7.99
C HIS A 32 3.74 -6.46 7.00
N THR A 33 4.95 -5.90 7.14
CA THR A 33 5.47 -4.96 6.15
C THR A 33 5.80 -5.68 4.85
N ALA A 34 6.45 -6.85 4.93
CA ALA A 34 6.70 -7.69 3.77
C ALA A 34 5.39 -8.22 3.16
N LEU A 35 4.42 -8.65 3.99
CA LEU A 35 3.11 -9.11 3.51
C LEU A 35 2.33 -8.00 2.81
N ASN A 36 2.20 -6.83 3.45
CA ASN A 36 1.51 -5.69 2.87
C ASN A 36 2.22 -5.18 1.61
N SER A 37 3.56 -5.29 1.55
CA SER A 37 4.32 -4.96 0.33
C SER A 37 4.13 -5.99 -0.78
N MET A 38 3.79 -7.23 -0.45
CA MET A 38 3.53 -8.29 -1.42
C MET A 38 2.10 -8.20 -1.98
N GLU A 39 1.20 -7.58 -1.21
CA GLU A 39 -0.20 -7.31 -1.53
C GLU A 39 -0.43 -5.89 -2.07
N ILE A 40 0.64 -5.15 -2.39
CA ILE A 40 0.49 -3.97 -3.26
C ILE A 40 0.17 -4.55 -4.64
N ASP A 41 -1.12 -4.71 -4.93
CA ASP A 41 -1.58 -4.82 -6.30
C ASP A 41 -0.90 -3.68 -7.07
N GLU A 42 -0.09 -4.04 -8.05
CA GLU A 42 0.56 -3.10 -8.93
C GLU A 42 -0.54 -2.53 -9.83
N VAL A 43 -1.38 -1.65 -9.26
CA VAL A 43 -2.54 -1.11 -9.96
C VAL A 43 -2.01 -0.30 -11.12
N SER A 44 -2.35 -0.74 -12.32
CA SER A 44 -1.85 -0.14 -13.54
C SER A 44 -2.39 1.29 -13.62
N MET A 45 -1.49 2.26 -13.75
CA MET A 45 -1.90 3.66 -13.91
C MET A 45 -2.76 3.87 -15.16
N GLU A 46 -2.67 2.97 -16.14
CA GLU A 46 -3.54 2.93 -17.31
C GLU A 46 -5.00 2.65 -16.95
N GLU A 47 -5.31 1.78 -15.99
CA GLU A 47 -6.69 1.49 -15.57
C GLU A 47 -7.37 2.74 -15.01
N PHE A 48 -6.64 3.56 -14.24
CA PHE A 48 -7.16 4.84 -13.74
C PHE A 48 -7.34 5.88 -14.85
N LYS A 49 -6.51 5.87 -15.89
CA LYS A 49 -6.67 6.76 -17.05
C LYS A 49 -7.91 6.39 -17.85
N GLU A 50 -8.16 5.09 -18.05
CA GLU A 50 -9.35 4.59 -18.73
C GLU A 50 -10.63 4.96 -17.97
N LEU A 51 -10.63 4.76 -16.64
CA LEU A 51 -11.73 5.19 -15.78
C LEU A 51 -11.96 6.70 -15.85
N LEU A 52 -10.90 7.51 -15.85
CA LEU A 52 -11.01 8.97 -15.95
C LEU A 52 -11.63 9.44 -17.28
N VAL A 53 -11.27 8.78 -18.38
CA VAL A 53 -11.87 9.07 -19.70
C VAL A 53 -13.35 8.73 -19.69
N HIS A 54 -13.70 7.55 -19.19
CA HIS A 54 -15.09 7.09 -19.11
C HIS A 54 -15.96 8.02 -18.23
N ASP A 55 -15.44 8.48 -17.09
CA ASP A 55 -16.14 9.45 -16.24
C ASP A 55 -16.35 10.80 -16.95
N GLY A 56 -15.38 11.24 -17.76
CA GLY A 56 -15.50 12.44 -18.58
C GLY A 56 -16.58 12.31 -19.65
N GLU A 57 -16.59 11.20 -20.39
CA GLU A 57 -17.60 10.91 -21.41
C GLU A 57 -19.01 10.83 -20.82
N MET A 58 -19.16 10.21 -19.64
CA MET A 58 -20.44 10.11 -18.94
C MET A 58 -20.94 11.47 -18.46
N ALA A 59 -20.04 12.31 -17.92
CA ALA A 59 -20.38 13.67 -17.51
C ALA A 59 -20.83 14.54 -18.71
N GLU A 60 -20.19 14.41 -19.88
CA GLU A 60 -20.61 15.12 -21.09
C GLU A 60 -22.00 14.65 -21.58
N LEU A 61 -22.27 13.35 -21.55
CA LEU A 61 -23.57 12.76 -21.88
C LEU A 61 -24.69 13.22 -20.94
N ASP A 62 -24.41 13.30 -19.64
CA ASP A 62 -25.38 13.78 -18.65
C ASP A 62 -25.73 15.27 -18.89
N ASN A 63 -24.74 16.09 -19.26
CA ASN A 63 -24.97 17.50 -19.60
C ASN A 63 -25.79 17.67 -20.91
N LEU A 64 -25.58 16.79 -21.89
CA LEU A 64 -26.34 16.82 -23.16
C LEU A 64 -27.78 16.33 -23.01
N ASN A 65 -28.04 15.45 -22.04
CA ASN A 65 -29.39 14.96 -21.75
C ASN A 65 -30.24 15.97 -20.96
N ASP A 66 -29.62 16.93 -20.25
CA ASP A 66 -30.32 17.99 -19.53
C ASP A 66 -30.85 19.08 -20.50
N ASP A 67 -30.10 19.39 -21.56
CA ASP A 67 -30.52 20.36 -22.60
C ASP A 67 -31.58 19.81 -23.59
N SER A 68 -31.73 18.49 -23.68
CA SER A 68 -32.71 17.86 -24.59
C SER A 68 -34.12 17.73 -23.97
N SER A 69 -34.29 17.97 -22.67
CA SER A 69 -35.61 17.92 -22.02
C SER A 69 -36.53 19.10 -22.42
N ASP A 70 -36.01 20.17 -23.00
CA ASP A 70 -36.79 21.36 -23.36
C ASP A 70 -37.29 21.39 -24.81
N VAL A 71 -37.01 20.36 -25.64
CA VAL A 71 -37.33 20.39 -27.09
C VAL A 71 -38.44 19.42 -27.52
N ILE A 72 -39.09 18.68 -26.60
CA ILE A 72 -40.31 17.91 -26.93
C ILE A 72 -41.52 18.43 -26.15
N MET A 73 -41.90 19.67 -26.45
CA MET A 73 -43.24 20.23 -26.21
C MET A 73 -43.76 20.83 -27.52
N LEU A 74 -44.14 19.97 -28.46
CA LEU A 74 -45.04 20.28 -29.58
C LEU A 74 -46.05 19.16 -29.76
#